data_AF-A0A3E2NFI5-F1
#
_entry.id   AF-A0A3E2NFI5-F1
#
_cell.length_a   1.000
_cell.length_b   1.000
_cell.length_c   1.000
_cell.angle_alpha   90.00
_cell.angle_beta   90.00
_cell.angle_gamma   90.00
#
_symmetry.space_group_name_H-M   'P 1'
#
loop_
_entity.id
_entity.type
_entity.pdbx_description
1 polymer ?
#
loop_
_entity_poly.entity_id
_entity_poly.type
_entity_poly.pdbx_seq_one_letter_code
_entity_poly.pdbx_strand_id
1 'polypeptide(L)'
;MIWLEKIWKIGSVCIFHSLTGLYCPGCGGTRAVRTLLQGDLRMSVQYHPLVLYTVFALLIDMGIRFLSKKRKHPFDHRKRERILVLIGAGIVVINWIFKNYMLVVKGIDLLPPLN
;
A
#
# COMPACT_ATOMS: atom_id res chain seq x y z
N MET A 1 1.20 12.91 33.79
CA MET A 1 0.78 13.19 32.39
C MET A 1 1.70 12.59 31.31
N ILE A 2 2.87 12.03 31.66
CA ILE A 2 3.83 11.44 30.70
C ILE A 2 3.33 10.10 30.09
N TRP A 3 2.48 9.37 30.83
CA TRP A 3 1.94 8.07 30.38
C TRP A 3 0.96 8.17 29.20
N LEU A 4 0.18 9.24 29.12
CA LEU A 4 -0.82 9.44 28.05
C LEU A 4 -0.18 9.71 26.69
N GLU A 5 0.93 10.47 26.64
CA GLU A 5 1.67 10.69 25.39
C GLU A 5 2.32 9.42 24.85
N LYS A 6 2.78 8.54 25.75
CA LYS A 6 3.39 7.25 25.38
C LYS A 6 2.35 6.28 24.78
N ILE A 7 1.14 6.28 25.33
CA ILE A 7 0.00 5.49 24.82
C ILE A 7 -0.49 6.03 23.46
N TRP A 8 -0.51 7.36 23.28
CA TRP A 8 -0.87 7.96 21.99
C TRP A 8 0.19 7.72 20.91
N LYS A 9 1.48 7.74 21.25
CA LYS A 9 2.54 7.30 20.32
C LYS A 9 2.36 5.84 19.89
N ILE A 10 1.98 4.95 20.80
CA ILE A 10 1.65 3.55 20.48
C ILE A 10 0.47 3.42 19.50
N GLY A 11 -0.51 4.33 19.51
CA GLY A 11 -1.58 4.34 18.51
C GLY A 11 -1.12 4.66 17.08
N SER A 12 0.01 5.35 16.93
CA SER A 12 0.62 5.71 15.65
C SER A 12 1.69 4.73 15.16
N VAL A 13 2.24 3.93 16.08
CA VAL A 13 3.28 2.92 15.81
C VAL A 13 2.57 1.56 15.73
N CYS A 14 2.73 0.86 14.61
CA CYS A 14 2.04 -0.41 14.40
C CYS A 14 2.32 -1.39 15.57
N ILE A 15 1.28 -1.89 16.25
CA ILE A 15 1.42 -2.82 17.40
C ILE A 15 2.30 -4.03 17.02
N PHE A 16 2.18 -4.47 15.77
CA PHE A 16 3.02 -5.54 15.21
C PHE A 16 4.50 -5.19 15.22
N HIS A 17 4.86 -3.96 14.84
CA HIS A 17 6.23 -3.45 14.90
C HIS A 17 6.71 -3.26 16.33
N SER A 18 5.83 -2.84 17.25
CA SER A 18 6.18 -2.74 18.68
C SER A 18 6.42 -4.10 19.35
N LEU A 19 5.76 -5.17 18.87
CA LEU A 19 5.89 -6.51 19.44
C LEU A 19 7.01 -7.34 18.78
N THR A 20 7.19 -7.22 17.46
CA THR A 20 8.12 -8.05 16.69
C THR A 20 9.34 -7.30 16.18
N GLY A 21 9.34 -5.97 16.25
CA GLY A 21 10.35 -5.14 15.59
C GLY A 21 10.26 -5.15 14.06
N LEU A 22 9.30 -5.85 13.44
CA LEU A 22 9.18 -6.00 11.99
C LEU A 22 8.00 -5.18 11.44
N TYR A 23 8.08 -4.76 10.17
CA TYR A 23 6.95 -4.13 9.51
C TYR A 23 5.91 -5.16 9.08
N CYS A 24 4.64 -4.80 9.24
CA CYS A 24 3.49 -5.51 8.70
C CYS A 24 3.37 -5.30 7.17
N PRO A 25 2.74 -6.22 6.43
CA PRO A 25 2.58 -6.08 4.96
C PRO A 25 1.76 -4.85 4.54
N GLY A 26 0.90 -4.33 5.42
CA GLY A 26 0.13 -3.10 5.20
C GLY A 26 0.78 -1.82 5.76
N CYS A 27 1.98 -1.89 6.31
CA CYS A 27 2.58 -0.77 7.02
C CYS A 27 2.97 0.36 6.05
N GLY A 28 2.38 1.55 6.26
CA GLY A 28 2.55 2.72 5.40
C GLY A 28 1.41 2.94 4.40
N GLY A 29 0.43 2.04 4.30
CA GLY A 29 -0.73 2.20 3.41
C GLY A 29 -1.55 3.45 3.73
N THR A 30 -1.87 3.69 5.01
CA THR A 30 -2.61 4.88 5.45
C THR A 30 -1.85 6.19 5.16
N ARG A 31 -0.51 6.18 5.28
CA ARG A 31 0.33 7.35 4.95
C ARG A 31 0.37 7.60 3.45
N ALA A 32 0.50 6.54 2.65
CA ALA A 32 0.46 6.61 1.19
C ALA A 32 -0.87 7.16 0.65
N VAL A 33 -2.00 6.78 1.25
CA VAL A 33 -3.33 7.34 0.90
C VAL A 33 -3.41 8.82 1.27
N ARG A 34 -2.91 9.21 2.46
CA ARG A 34 -2.91 10.61 2.88
C ARG A 34 -2.08 11.50 1.96
N THR A 35 -0.87 11.08 1.58
CA THR A 35 -0.04 11.82 0.62
C THR A 35 -0.62 11.85 -0.78
N LEU A 36 -1.34 10.78 -1.19
CA LEU A 36 -2.06 10.78 -2.46
C LEU A 36 -3.18 11.83 -2.47
N LEU A 37 -3.94 11.94 -1.37
CA LEU A 37 -4.98 12.97 -1.21
C LEU A 37 -4.41 14.39 -1.16
N GLN A 38 -3.17 14.54 -0.69
CA GLN A 38 -2.43 15.81 -0.73
C GLN A 38 -1.89 16.15 -2.13
N GLY A 39 -1.97 15.23 -3.10
CA GLY A 39 -1.45 15.40 -4.46
C GLY A 39 0.01 14.98 -4.64
N ASP A 40 0.68 14.52 -3.58
CA ASP A 40 2.06 14.07 -3.62
C ASP A 40 2.19 12.61 -4.06
N LEU A 41 2.11 12.41 -5.38
CA LEU A 41 2.26 11.10 -6.02
C LEU A 41 3.61 10.46 -5.73
N ARG A 42 4.70 11.24 -5.70
CA ARG A 42 6.06 10.72 -5.42
C ARG A 42 6.16 10.13 -4.02
N MET A 43 5.67 10.85 -3.02
CA MET A 43 5.67 10.37 -1.63
C MET A 43 4.74 9.16 -1.47
N SER A 44 3.58 9.15 -2.14
CA SER A 44 2.66 8.01 -2.12
C SER A 44 3.30 6.71 -2.63
N VAL A 45 4.06 6.76 -3.74
CA VAL A 45 4.84 5.60 -4.24
C VAL A 45 5.84 5.13 -3.19
N GLN A 46 6.56 6.08 -2.60
CA GLN A 46 7.62 5.79 -1.64
C GLN A 46 7.07 5.13 -0.38
N TYR A 47 5.89 5.54 0.08
CA TYR A 47 5.22 4.94 1.23
C TYR A 47 4.63 3.56 0.91
N HIS A 48 3.85 3.43 -0.17
CA HIS A 48 3.28 2.13 -0.55
C HIS A 48 2.83 2.10 -2.03
N PRO A 49 3.59 1.44 -2.92
CA PRO A 49 3.28 1.38 -4.35
C PRO A 49 1.95 0.66 -4.66
N LEU A 50 1.42 -0.11 -3.69
CA LEU A 50 0.10 -0.75 -3.80
C LEU A 50 -1.01 0.28 -4.03
N VAL A 51 -0.94 1.45 -3.40
CA VAL A 51 -2.02 2.45 -3.51
C VAL A 51 -2.16 2.92 -4.95
N LEU A 52 -1.05 3.27 -5.60
CA LEU A 52 -1.05 3.62 -7.02
C LEU A 52 -1.46 2.45 -7.91
N TYR A 53 -0.99 1.24 -7.61
CA TYR A 53 -1.41 0.05 -8.33
C TYR A 53 -2.94 -0.13 -8.30
N THR A 54 -3.57 0.03 -7.13
CA THR A 54 -5.04 -0.10 -7.01
C THR A 54 -5.78 0.97 -7.81
N VAL A 55 -5.29 2.21 -7.83
CA VAL A 55 -5.87 3.30 -8.63
C VAL A 55 -5.78 2.97 -10.12
N PHE A 56 -4.61 2.56 -10.62
CA PHE A 56 -4.46 2.17 -12.02
C PHE A 56 -5.30 0.96 -12.41
N ALA A 57 -5.35 -0.07 -11.55
CA ALA A 57 -6.15 -1.26 -11.79
C ALA A 57 -7.64 -0.91 -11.93
N LEU A 58 -8.16 -0.02 -11.06
CA LEU A 58 -9.54 0.47 -11.14
C LEU A 58 -9.80 1.30 -12.40
N LEU A 59 -8.89 2.19 -12.78
CA LEU A 59 -9.02 2.98 -14.02
C LEU A 59 -9.03 2.09 -15.26
N ILE A 60 -8.18 1.07 -15.31
CA ILE A 60 -8.13 0.10 -16.41
C ILE A 60 -9.44 -0.71 -16.44
N ASP A 61 -9.93 -1.22 -15.31
CA ASP A 61 -11.18 -2.00 -15.30
C ASP A 61 -12.38 -1.12 -15.68
N MET A 62 -12.43 0.13 -15.22
CA MET A 62 -13.48 1.09 -15.60
C MET A 62 -13.41 1.45 -17.08
N GLY A 63 -12.22 1.69 -17.63
CA GLY A 63 -12.00 1.93 -19.05
C GLY A 63 -12.43 0.74 -19.91
N ILE A 64 -12.06 -0.48 -19.51
CA ILE A 64 -12.47 -1.70 -20.20
C ILE A 64 -14.00 -1.88 -20.11
N ARG A 65 -14.64 -1.64 -18.96
CA ARG A 65 -16.11 -1.69 -18.83
C ARG A 65 -16.79 -0.68 -19.74
N PHE A 66 -16.25 0.54 -19.82
CA PHE A 66 -16.77 1.59 -20.69
C PHE A 66 -16.62 1.24 -22.18
N LEU A 67 -15.45 0.73 -22.60
CA LEU A 67 -15.21 0.27 -23.97
C LEU A 67 -15.98 -1.01 -24.31
N SER A 68 -16.14 -1.92 -23.35
CA SER A 68 -16.86 -3.20 -23.54
C SER A 68 -18.38 -2.99 -23.63
N LYS A 69 -18.91 -1.91 -23.05
CA LYS A 69 -20.29 -1.47 -23.32
C LYS A 69 -20.48 -1.10 -24.80
N LYS A 70 -19.39 -0.71 -25.49
CA LYS A 70 -19.34 -0.34 -26.91
C LYS A 70 -18.92 -1.50 -27.83
N ARG A 71 -18.11 -2.45 -27.35
CA ARG A 71 -17.64 -3.65 -28.07
C ARG A 71 -17.97 -4.91 -27.28
N LYS A 72 -18.83 -5.79 -27.83
CA LYS A 72 -19.20 -7.11 -27.30
C LYS A 72 -18.01 -8.10 -27.26
N HIS A 73 -16.94 -7.80 -26.52
CA HIS A 73 -15.81 -8.70 -26.35
C HIS A 73 -15.89 -9.37 -24.97
N PRO A 74 -16.17 -10.68 -24.89
CA PRO A 74 -16.30 -11.38 -23.62
C PRO A 74 -14.92 -11.79 -23.12
N PHE A 75 -14.09 -10.82 -22.73
CA PHE A 75 -12.92 -11.16 -21.91
C PHE A 75 -13.44 -11.55 -20.53
N ASP A 76 -13.22 -12.81 -20.14
CA ASP A 76 -13.69 -13.39 -18.88
C ASP A 76 -13.33 -12.49 -17.69
N HIS A 77 -14.35 -11.80 -17.17
CA HIS A 77 -14.21 -10.80 -16.12
C HIS A 77 -13.55 -11.40 -14.88
N ARG A 78 -13.87 -12.67 -14.57
CA ARG A 78 -13.36 -13.40 -13.41
C ARG A 78 -11.87 -13.67 -13.52
N LYS A 79 -11.39 -14.00 -14.72
CA LYS A 79 -9.96 -14.25 -14.97
C LYS A 79 -9.14 -12.96 -14.86
N ARG A 80 -9.67 -11.83 -15.38
CA ARG A 80 -9.02 -10.52 -15.28
C ARG A 80 -8.90 -10.04 -13.84
N GLU A 81 -9.99 -10.07 -13.08
CA GLU A 81 -9.98 -9.69 -11.67
C GLU A 81 -9.01 -10.55 -10.86
N ARG A 82 -9.00 -11.87 -11.09
CA ARG A 82 -8.07 -12.79 -10.42
C ARG A 82 -6.61 -12.44 -10.70
N ILE A 83 -6.27 -12.11 -11.94
CA ILE A 83 -4.90 -11.69 -12.32
C ILE A 83 -4.52 -10.38 -11.63
N LEU A 84 -5.41 -9.38 -11.60
CA LEU A 84 -5.16 -8.11 -10.93
C LEU A 84 -4.95 -8.29 -9.42
N VAL A 85 -5.76 -9.11 -8.78
CA VAL A 85 -5.62 -9.43 -7.35
C VAL A 85 -4.31 -10.17 -7.07
N LEU A 86 -3.92 -11.13 -7.93
CA LEU A 86 -2.65 -11.85 -7.81
C LEU A 86 -1.44 -10.92 -7.94
N ILE A 87 -1.45 -10.00 -8.91
CA ILE A 87 -0.39 -9.02 -9.09
C ILE A 87 -0.34 -8.08 -7.88
N GLY A 88 -1.49 -7.59 -7.40
CA GLY A 88 -1.57 -6.77 -6.20
C GLY A 88 -1.00 -7.48 -4.96
N ALA A 89 -1.35 -8.75 -4.75
CA ALA A 89 -0.81 -9.57 -3.67
C ALA A 89 0.72 -9.73 -3.79
N GLY A 90 1.23 -9.95 -5.00
CA GLY A 90 2.66 -9.99 -5.27
C GLY A 90 3.37 -8.69 -4.88
N ILE A 91 2.80 -7.54 -5.25
CA ILE A 91 3.34 -6.22 -4.89
C ILE A 91 3.39 -6.02 -3.37
N VAL A 92 2.36 -6.46 -2.65
CA VAL A 92 2.34 -6.40 -1.17
C VAL A 92 3.49 -7.24 -0.58
N VAL A 93 3.63 -8.48 -1.04
CA VAL A 93 4.67 -9.40 -0.55
C VAL A 93 6.06 -8.84 -0.84
N ILE A 94 6.30 -8.33 -2.06
CA ILE A 94 7.57 -7.71 -2.43
C ILE A 94 7.87 -6.49 -1.56
N ASN A 95 6.88 -5.61 -1.35
CA ASN A 95 7.05 -4.41 -0.52
C ASN A 95 7.34 -4.78 0.94
N TRP A 96 6.67 -5.82 1.45
CA TRP A 96 6.88 -6.35 2.79
C TRP A 96 8.28 -6.92 2.98
N ILE A 97 8.75 -7.74 2.05
CA ILE A 97 10.11 -8.31 2.07
C ILE A 97 11.14 -7.18 1.99
N PHE A 98 10.97 -6.22 1.08
CA PHE A 98 11.91 -5.11 0.91
C PHE A 98 12.02 -4.24 2.16
N LYS A 99 10.89 -3.88 2.78
CA LYS A 99 10.86 -3.08 4.01
C LYS A 99 11.47 -3.81 5.19
N ASN A 100 11.15 -5.10 5.38
CA ASN A 100 11.77 -5.89 6.45
C ASN A 100 13.26 -6.14 6.21
N TYR A 101 13.68 -6.34 4.96
CA TYR A 101 15.09 -6.46 4.61
C TYR A 101 15.86 -5.18 4.95
N MET A 102 15.35 -4.02 4.54
CA MET A 102 15.96 -2.73 4.86
C MET A 102 16.02 -2.46 6.37
N LEU A 103 15.00 -2.86 7.12
CA LEU A 103 14.96 -2.69 8.57
C LEU A 103 15.96 -3.60 9.28
N VAL A 104 15.99 -4.88 8.93
CA VAL A 104 16.84 -5.90 9.58
C VAL A 104 18.31 -5.75 9.18
N VAL A 105 18.59 -5.44 7.91
CA VAL A 105 19.96 -5.40 7.38
C VAL A 105 20.57 -4.01 7.45
N LYS A 106 19.77 -2.94 7.25
CA LYS A 106 20.28 -1.56 7.26
C LYS A 106 19.91 -0.75 8.49
N GLY A 107 18.94 -1.19 9.30
CA GLY A 107 18.46 -0.44 10.47
C GLY A 107 17.80 0.89 10.12
N ILE A 108 17.40 1.10 8.86
CA ILE A 108 16.81 2.36 8.39
C ILE A 108 15.30 2.24 8.44
N ASP A 109 14.66 3.13 9.19
CA ASP A 109 13.21 3.28 9.20
C ASP A 109 12.75 3.97 7.91
N LEU A 110 12.14 3.20 6.99
CA LEU A 110 11.67 3.70 5.70
C LEU A 110 10.34 4.46 5.79
N LEU A 111 9.76 4.60 6.98
CA LEU A 111 8.53 5.35 7.18
C LEU A 111 8.82 6.70 7.84
N PRO A 112 9.22 7.73 7.06
CA PRO A 112 9.36 9.06 7.60
C PRO A 112 8.05 9.53 8.24
N PRO A 113 8.12 10.27 9.37
CA PRO A 113 6.94 10.90 9.95
C PRO A 113 6.34 11.87 8.94
N LEU A 114 5.01 11.92 8.88
CA LEU A 114 4.31 12.99 8.17
C LEU A 114 4.57 14.26 8.98
N ASN A 115 5.48 15.11 8.49
CA ASN A 115 5.68 16.47 9.00
C ASN A 115 4.42 17.32 8.80
#